data_AF-A0A9P8I119-F1
#
_entry.id   AF-A0A9P8I119-F1
#
_cell.length_a   1.000
_cell.length_b   1.000
_cell.length_c   1.000
_cell.angle_alpha   90.00
_cell.angle_beta   90.00
_cell.angle_gamma   90.00
#
_symmetry.space_group_name_H-M   'P 1'
#
loop_
_entity.id
_entity.type
_entity.pdbx_description
1 polymer ?
#
loop_
_entity_poly.entity_id
_entity_poly.type
_entity_poly.pdbx_seq_one_letter_code
_entity_poly.pdbx_strand_id
1 'polypeptide(L)'
;MPLERYFVPASASRSLRPTERGYWRICVIAWDLEIRDRFWSFLEDFVGQGRAGWGVWVSRYAEKGGKGGDESPAENAGAVSEPMNRDFQFGELIKIYCWGGIVGYMWLALVIASDRCIKGSESCWVDGGEKVVIRMS
;
A
#
# COMPACT_ATOMS: atom_id res chain seq x y z
N MET A 1 -22.13 -8.10 -8.86
CA MET A 1 -20.96 -8.57 -9.63
C MET A 1 -20.38 -9.79 -8.91
N PRO A 2 -20.16 -10.93 -9.58
CA PRO A 2 -19.49 -12.07 -8.96
C PRO A 2 -18.01 -11.73 -8.73
N LEU A 3 -17.58 -11.71 -7.48
CA LEU A 3 -16.23 -11.32 -7.05
C LEU A 3 -15.15 -12.22 -7.66
N GLU A 4 -15.43 -13.52 -7.73
CA GLU A 4 -14.53 -14.58 -8.23
C GLU A 4 -14.05 -14.34 -9.66
N ARG A 5 -14.80 -13.57 -10.47
CA ARG A 5 -14.42 -13.26 -11.85
C ARG A 5 -13.29 -12.23 -11.94
N TYR A 6 -13.18 -11.36 -10.94
CA TYR A 6 -12.27 -10.20 -10.98
C TYR A 6 -11.20 -10.25 -9.90
N PHE A 7 -11.42 -11.03 -8.85
CA PHE A 7 -10.46 -11.29 -7.80
C PHE A 7 -9.85 -12.68 -7.98
N VAL A 8 -8.79 -12.73 -8.79
CA VAL A 8 -8.05 -13.96 -9.11
C VAL A 8 -6.61 -13.79 -8.61
N PRO A 9 -6.29 -14.27 -7.38
CA PRO A 9 -4.94 -14.21 -6.85
C PRO A 9 -3.93 -15.01 -7.68
N ALA A 10 -2.71 -14.48 -7.77
CA ALA A 10 -1.56 -15.24 -8.28
C ALA A 10 -1.21 -16.41 -7.34
N SER A 11 -1.38 -16.19 -6.03
CA SER A 11 -1.31 -17.26 -5.03
C SER A 11 -2.13 -16.93 -3.79
N ALA A 12 -2.63 -17.97 -3.13
CA ALA A 12 -3.27 -17.90 -1.83
C ALA A 12 -2.76 -19.03 -0.94
N SER A 13 -2.20 -18.72 0.23
CA SER A 13 -1.64 -19.75 1.13
C SER A 13 -2.71 -20.49 1.95
N ARG A 14 -3.90 -19.89 2.07
CA ARG A 14 -5.10 -20.43 2.72
C ARG A 14 -6.33 -19.60 2.35
N SER A 15 -7.52 -20.12 2.66
CA SER A 15 -8.75 -19.32 2.60
C SER A 15 -8.75 -18.20 3.64
N LEU A 16 -9.37 -17.08 3.28
CA LEU A 16 -9.60 -15.97 4.20
C LEU A 16 -10.77 -16.26 5.13
N ARG A 17 -10.62 -15.91 6.40
CA ARG A 17 -11.70 -15.90 7.40
C ARG A 17 -12.40 -14.55 7.34
N PRO A 18 -13.74 -14.46 7.29
CA PRO A 18 -14.41 -13.18 7.14
C PRO A 18 -14.03 -12.11 8.20
N THR A 19 -13.76 -12.56 9.42
CA THR A 19 -13.48 -11.70 10.59
C THR A 19 -11.99 -11.57 10.93
N GLU A 20 -11.08 -12.07 10.10
CA GLU A 20 -9.66 -11.82 10.35
C GLU A 20 -9.25 -10.41 9.94
N ARG A 21 -8.27 -9.85 10.64
CA ARG A 21 -7.65 -8.56 10.30
C ARG A 21 -6.42 -8.77 9.44
N GLY A 22 -6.13 -7.78 8.62
CA GLY A 22 -4.91 -7.70 7.85
C GLY A 22 -4.89 -6.43 7.01
N TYR A 23 -3.96 -6.36 6.07
CA TYR A 23 -3.82 -5.22 5.18
C TYR A 23 -3.33 -5.61 3.79
N TRP A 24 -3.83 -4.91 2.78
CA TRP A 24 -3.15 -4.82 1.49
C TRP A 24 -1.88 -4.00 1.66
N ARG A 25 -0.77 -4.50 1.11
CA ARG A 25 0.52 -3.84 1.03
C ARG A 25 0.83 -3.58 -0.44
N ILE A 26 0.92 -2.31 -0.81
CA ILE A 26 1.11 -1.87 -2.20
C ILE A 26 2.39 -1.05 -2.28
N CYS A 27 3.27 -1.41 -3.20
CA CYS A 27 4.41 -0.58 -3.55
C CYS A 27 4.03 0.33 -4.72
N VAL A 28 4.07 1.64 -4.50
CA VAL A 28 3.72 2.63 -5.54
C VAL A 28 4.95 3.35 -6.12
N ILE A 29 6.16 2.93 -5.73
CA ILE A 29 7.42 3.59 -6.13
C ILE A 29 7.66 3.61 -7.64
N ALA A 30 7.09 2.65 -8.39
CA ALA A 30 7.23 2.56 -9.83
C ALA A 30 6.12 3.30 -10.58
N TRP A 31 5.12 3.83 -9.86
CA TRP A 31 4.00 4.52 -10.49
C TRP A 31 4.40 5.94 -10.85
N ASP A 32 3.76 6.48 -11.88
CA ASP A 32 3.83 7.91 -12.17
C ASP A 32 3.28 8.70 -10.97
N LEU A 33 3.90 9.84 -10.69
CA LEU A 33 3.57 10.73 -9.60
C LEU A 33 2.12 11.18 -9.61
N GLU A 34 1.63 11.54 -10.79
CA GLU A 34 0.26 11.98 -10.94
C GLU A 34 -0.71 10.87 -10.50
N ILE A 35 -0.38 9.61 -10.78
CA ILE A 35 -1.17 8.45 -10.38
C ILE A 35 -1.05 8.22 -8.87
N ARG A 36 0.13 8.41 -8.28
CA ARG A 36 0.30 8.29 -6.82
C ARG A 36 -0.54 9.32 -6.07
N ASP A 37 -0.48 10.57 -6.49
CA ASP A 37 -1.22 11.67 -5.87
C ASP A 37 -2.73 11.44 -5.99
N ARG A 38 -3.21 11.14 -7.21
CA ARG A 38 -4.63 10.83 -7.44
C ARG A 38 -5.10 9.63 -6.63
N PHE A 39 -4.29 8.57 -6.57
CA PHE A 39 -4.61 7.37 -5.79
C PHE A 39 -4.67 7.66 -4.29
N TRP A 40 -3.72 8.44 -3.77
CA TRP A 40 -3.69 8.83 -2.37
C TRP A 40 -4.88 9.72 -1.99
N SER A 41 -5.18 10.75 -2.79
CA SER A 41 -6.38 11.58 -2.58
C SER A 41 -7.66 10.76 -2.60
N PHE A 42 -7.77 9.80 -3.52
CA PHE A 42 -8.90 8.86 -3.54
C PHE A 42 -9.00 8.08 -2.22
N LEU A 43 -7.90 7.54 -1.70
CA LEU A 43 -7.90 6.77 -0.45
C LEU A 43 -8.30 7.61 0.76
N GLU A 44 -7.77 8.83 0.87
CA GLU A 44 -8.13 9.78 1.92
C GLU A 44 -9.64 10.08 1.90
N ASP A 45 -10.21 10.35 0.72
CA ASP A 45 -11.64 10.61 0.58
C ASP A 45 -12.51 9.36 0.76
N PHE A 46 -12.09 8.22 0.23
CA PHE A 46 -12.85 6.97 0.28
C PHE A 46 -12.95 6.43 1.71
N VAL A 47 -11.85 6.52 2.46
CA VAL A 47 -11.80 6.06 3.85
C VAL A 47 -12.26 7.15 4.82
N GLY A 48 -11.80 8.39 4.64
CA GLY A 48 -12.12 9.52 5.52
C GLY A 48 -13.60 9.89 5.55
N GLN A 49 -14.31 9.70 4.42
CA GLN A 49 -15.76 9.89 4.35
C GLN A 49 -16.55 8.63 4.76
N GLY A 50 -15.88 7.56 5.22
CA GLY A 50 -16.52 6.32 5.67
C GLY A 50 -17.08 5.42 4.57
N ARG A 51 -16.82 5.72 3.28
CA ARG A 51 -17.35 4.96 2.13
C ARG A 51 -16.76 3.55 2.03
N ALA A 52 -15.58 3.33 2.60
CA ALA A 52 -14.95 2.01 2.70
C ALA A 52 -15.60 1.08 3.75
N GLY A 53 -16.50 1.61 4.59
CA GLY A 53 -17.12 0.87 5.69
C GLY A 53 -16.28 0.82 6.96
N TRP A 54 -16.83 0.18 8.00
CA TRP A 54 -16.23 0.15 9.33
C TRP A 54 -14.96 -0.71 9.42
N GLY A 55 -13.97 -0.23 10.16
CA GLY A 55 -12.71 -0.95 10.37
C GLY A 55 -11.79 -0.97 9.15
N VAL A 56 -11.93 -0.01 8.23
CA VAL A 56 -10.95 0.23 7.16
C VAL A 56 -10.10 1.44 7.51
N TRP A 57 -8.79 1.32 7.34
CA TRP A 57 -7.86 2.44 7.53
C TRP A 57 -6.70 2.37 6.53
N VAL A 58 -6.08 3.51 6.27
CA VAL A 58 -4.97 3.63 5.32
C VAL A 58 -3.78 4.29 5.99
N SER A 59 -2.58 3.87 5.63
CA SER A 59 -1.35 4.53 6.02
C SER A 59 -0.30 4.45 4.91
N ARG A 60 0.56 5.45 4.87
CA ARG A 60 1.70 5.56 3.97
C ARG A 60 2.99 5.45 4.78
N TYR A 61 3.96 4.70 4.25
CA TYR A 61 5.27 4.53 4.84
C TYR A 61 6.33 4.87 3.82
N ALA A 62 7.35 5.58 4.28
CA ALA A 62 8.63 5.70 3.62
C ALA A 62 9.48 4.49 4.01
N GLU A 63 9.78 3.58 3.08
CA GLU A 63 10.83 2.57 3.29
C GLU A 63 12.16 3.30 3.50
N LYS A 64 12.69 3.28 4.73
CA LYS A 64 14.07 3.74 4.98
C LYS A 64 14.99 2.83 4.17
N GLY A 65 15.68 3.39 3.17
CA GLY A 65 16.68 2.67 2.41
C GLY A 65 17.65 1.96 3.35
N GLY A 66 17.61 0.63 3.34
CA GLY A 66 18.49 -0.18 4.18
C GLY A 66 19.94 0.04 3.77
N LYS A 67 20.70 0.72 4.62
CA LYS A 67 22.10 0.38 4.87
C LYS A 67 22.16 -0.19 6.28
N GLY A 68 22.45 -1.49 6.36
CA GLY A 68 22.91 -2.09 7.61
C GLY A 68 24.26 -1.49 8.00
N GLY A 69 24.49 -1.37 9.30
CA GLY A 69 25.76 -0.98 9.90
C GLY A 69 25.58 0.05 11.01
N ASP A 70 25.84 -0.37 12.25
CA ASP A 70 26.25 0.51 13.34
C ASP A 70 27.35 1.47 12.85
N GLU A 71 27.23 2.77 13.16
CA GLU A 71 28.33 3.67 13.53
C GLU A 71 27.81 5.08 13.86
N SER A 72 28.24 5.59 15.02
CA SER A 72 27.94 6.92 15.58
C SER A 72 28.36 8.08 14.65
N PRO A 73 27.72 9.26 14.71
CA PRO A 73 28.08 10.37 13.83
C PRO A 73 29.28 11.15 14.38
N ALA A 74 30.35 11.22 13.59
CA ALA A 74 31.34 12.29 13.67
C ALA A 74 30.91 13.47 12.80
N GLU A 75 31.27 14.65 13.30
CA GLU A 75 30.76 15.97 12.99
C GLU A 75 31.49 16.64 11.81
N ASN A 76 30.85 17.72 11.30
CA ASN A 76 31.29 18.75 10.33
C ASN A 76 30.88 18.55 8.87
N ALA A 77 30.57 19.57 8.08
CA ALA A 77 30.17 20.98 8.24
C ALA A 77 29.92 21.52 6.80
N GLY A 78 29.11 22.57 6.64
CA GLY A 78 29.23 23.49 5.49
C GLY A 78 28.10 23.45 4.45
N ALA A 79 27.44 24.60 4.28
CA ALA A 79 26.15 24.80 3.63
C ALA A 79 26.21 25.14 2.13
N VAL A 80 25.17 24.76 1.38
CA VAL A 80 24.48 25.65 0.41
C VAL A 80 23.01 25.24 0.30
N SER A 81 22.10 26.17 0.56
CA SER A 81 20.64 25.96 0.54
C SER A 81 20.08 26.18 -0.87
N GLU A 82 19.96 25.10 -1.63
CA GLU A 82 19.13 25.02 -2.85
C GLU A 82 17.64 24.95 -2.46
N PRO A 83 16.70 25.49 -3.26
CA PRO A 83 15.27 25.46 -2.95
C PRO A 83 14.75 24.02 -3.02
N MET A 84 14.70 23.39 -1.84
CA MET A 84 13.86 22.29 -1.39
C MET A 84 13.06 21.54 -2.47
N ASN A 85 13.72 20.68 -3.24
CA ASN A 85 13.05 19.57 -3.90
C ASN A 85 12.99 18.40 -2.89
N ARG A 86 11.92 18.38 -2.08
CA ARG A 86 11.71 17.41 -1.00
C ARG A 86 10.97 16.14 -1.48
N ASP A 87 10.87 15.92 -2.79
CA ASP A 87 9.77 15.12 -3.33
C ASP A 87 10.15 13.68 -3.76
N PHE A 88 11.41 13.24 -3.71
CA PHE A 88 11.78 11.91 -4.24
C PHE A 88 12.79 11.12 -3.41
N GLN A 89 12.54 10.96 -2.13
CA GLN A 89 13.30 9.97 -1.38
C GLN A 89 12.37 9.17 -0.46
N PHE A 90 12.52 7.84 -0.54
CA PHE A 90 11.87 6.77 0.23
C PHE A 90 10.68 6.08 -0.45
N GLY A 91 10.77 4.74 -0.50
CA GLY A 91 9.81 3.89 -1.19
C GLY A 91 8.44 4.00 -0.55
N GLU A 92 7.48 4.52 -1.31
CA GLU A 92 6.13 4.74 -0.83
C GLU A 92 5.38 3.40 -0.81
N LEU A 93 5.28 2.85 0.39
CA LEU A 93 4.47 1.69 0.69
C LEU A 93 3.13 2.17 1.24
N ILE A 94 2.04 1.78 0.60
CA ILE A 94 0.69 2.04 1.10
C ILE A 94 0.14 0.77 1.74
N LYS A 95 -0.37 0.90 2.96
CA LYS A 95 -1.11 -0.16 3.65
C LYS A 95 -2.59 0.20 3.72
N ILE A 96 -3.45 -0.72 3.30
CA ILE A 96 -4.91 -0.60 3.38
C ILE A 96 -5.44 -1.74 4.23
N TYR A 97 -5.77 -1.42 5.47
CA TYR A 97 -6.18 -2.40 6.45
C TYR A 97 -7.67 -2.66 6.34
N CYS A 98 -8.06 -3.93 6.33
CA CYS A 98 -9.45 -4.33 6.16
C CYS A 98 -9.72 -5.72 6.76
N TRP A 99 -10.99 -6.09 6.82
CA TRP A 99 -11.43 -7.43 7.24
C TRP A 99 -11.28 -8.44 6.10
N GLY A 100 -10.99 -9.70 6.43
CA GLY A 100 -10.88 -10.81 5.48
C GLY A 100 -12.07 -10.92 4.54
N GLY A 101 -13.29 -10.66 5.04
CA GLY A 101 -14.53 -10.72 4.26
C GLY A 101 -14.65 -9.67 3.15
N ILE A 102 -13.84 -8.60 3.18
CA ILE A 102 -13.89 -7.52 2.19
C ILE A 102 -12.61 -7.40 1.34
N VAL A 103 -11.65 -8.31 1.51
CA VAL A 103 -10.34 -8.24 0.84
C VAL A 103 -10.46 -8.15 -0.67
N GLY A 104 -11.30 -9.00 -1.27
CA GLY A 104 -11.50 -9.00 -2.72
C GLY A 104 -12.21 -7.74 -3.23
N TYR A 105 -13.22 -7.24 -2.52
CA TYR A 105 -13.89 -5.99 -2.89
C TYR A 105 -12.95 -4.79 -2.79
N MET A 106 -12.12 -4.76 -1.75
CA MET A 106 -11.10 -3.74 -1.58
C MET A 106 -10.10 -3.76 -2.74
N TRP A 107 -9.62 -4.95 -3.14
CA TRP A 107 -8.76 -5.09 -4.30
C TRP A 107 -9.36 -4.47 -5.56
N LEU A 108 -10.66 -4.71 -5.84
CA LEU A 108 -11.31 -4.12 -7.01
C LEU A 108 -11.37 -2.60 -6.95
N ALA A 109 -11.67 -2.02 -5.78
CA ALA A 109 -11.64 -0.58 -5.58
C ALA A 109 -10.23 -0.01 -5.85
N LEU A 110 -9.19 -0.68 -5.33
CA LEU A 110 -7.79 -0.27 -5.52
C LEU A 110 -7.35 -0.37 -6.99
N VAL A 111 -7.80 -1.38 -7.73
CA VAL A 111 -7.55 -1.51 -9.18
C VAL A 111 -8.18 -0.37 -9.97
N ILE A 112 -9.38 0.05 -9.62
CA ILE A 112 -10.06 1.16 -10.30
C ILE A 112 -9.37 2.48 -9.96
N ALA A 113 -9.09 2.73 -8.67
CA ALA A 113 -8.51 3.98 -8.22
C ALA A 113 -7.07 4.21 -8.71
N SER A 114 -6.34 3.14 -9.04
CA SER A 114 -4.96 3.19 -9.54
C SER A 114 -4.85 3.23 -11.06
N ASP A 115 -5.94 3.46 -11.80
CA ASP A 115 -5.96 3.34 -13.27
C ASP A 115 -5.39 1.99 -13.78
N ARG A 116 -5.55 0.93 -12.97
CA ARG A 116 -4.99 -0.42 -13.15
C ARG A 116 -3.47 -0.54 -13.00
N CYS A 117 -2.73 0.50 -12.63
CA CYS A 117 -1.29 0.46 -12.37
C CYS A 117 -0.90 -0.44 -11.19
N ILE A 118 -1.84 -0.79 -10.32
CA ILE A 118 -1.62 -1.78 -9.26
C ILE A 118 -1.43 -3.20 -9.80
N LYS A 119 -1.89 -3.49 -11.02
CA LYS A 119 -1.60 -4.76 -11.69
C LYS A 119 -0.13 -4.75 -12.15
N GLY A 120 0.59 -5.82 -11.88
CA GLY A 120 2.04 -5.92 -12.07
C GLY A 120 2.87 -5.44 -10.87
N SER A 121 2.23 -4.83 -9.86
CA SER A 121 2.88 -4.62 -8.56
C SER A 121 2.84 -5.93 -7.77
N GLU A 122 3.89 -6.23 -6.98
CA GLU A 122 3.89 -7.37 -6.04
C GLU A 122 2.98 -7.11 -4.83
N SER A 123 1.74 -6.68 -5.08
CA SER A 123 0.75 -6.37 -4.07
C SER A 123 0.33 -7.64 -3.34
N CYS A 124 0.33 -7.56 -2.02
CA CYS A 124 -0.05 -8.69 -1.18
C CYS A 124 -0.99 -8.29 -0.07
N TRP A 125 -1.87 -9.22 0.31
CA TRP A 125 -2.63 -9.09 1.54
C TRP A 125 -1.94 -9.90 2.64
N VAL A 126 -1.67 -9.22 3.75
CA VAL A 126 -0.94 -9.71 4.92
C VAL A 126 -1.92 -9.81 6.08
N ASP A 127 -1.96 -10.93 6.79
CA ASP A 127 -2.82 -11.10 7.97
C ASP A 127 -2.28 -10.39 9.21
N GLY A 128 -3.06 -10.38 10.29
CA GLY A 128 -2.66 -9.78 11.57
C GLY A 128 -1.46 -10.45 12.27
N GLY A 129 -0.99 -11.59 11.77
CA GLY A 129 0.24 -12.25 12.20
C GLY A 129 1.44 -11.94 11.29
N GLU A 130 1.35 -10.91 10.45
CA GLU A 130 2.36 -10.51 9.47
C GLU A 130 2.70 -11.60 8.43
N LYS A 131 1.77 -12.55 8.19
CA LYS A 131 1.93 -13.57 7.17
C LYS A 131 1.25 -13.15 5.88
N VAL A 132 1.97 -13.26 4.76
CA VAL A 132 1.37 -13.08 3.42
C VAL A 132 0.38 -14.21 3.15
N VAL A 133 -0.89 -13.87 2.97
CA VAL A 133 -1.95 -14.82 2.66
C VAL A 133 -2.32 -14.78 1.19
N ILE A 134 -2.36 -13.60 0.58
CA ILE A 134 -2.73 -13.41 -0.83
C ILE A 134 -1.64 -12.63 -1.54
N ARG A 135 -1.31 -13.03 -2.77
CA ARG A 135 -0.52 -12.24 -3.70
C ARG A 135 -1.31 -12.00 -4.97
N MET A 136 -1.30 -10.76 -5.44
CA MET A 136 -1.87 -10.36 -6.72
C MET A 136 -0.74 -10.09 -7.72
N SER A 137 -1.06 -10.30 -9.00
CA SER A 137 -0.22 -10.00 -10.15
C SER A 137 -1.01 -9.16 -11.15
#